data_AF-A0A4R6VS47-F1
#
_entry.id   AF-A0A4R6VS47-F1
#
_cell.length_a   1.000
_cell.length_b   1.000
_cell.length_c   1.000
_cell.angle_alpha   90.00
_cell.angle_beta   90.00
_cell.angle_gamma   90.00
#
_symmetry.space_group_name_H-M   'P 1'
#
loop_
_entity.id
_entity.type
_entity.pdbx_description
1 polymer ?
#
loop_
_entity_poly.entity_id
_entity_poly.type
_entity_poly.pdbx_seq_one_letter_code
_entity_poly.pdbx_strand_id
1 'polypeptide(L)'
;MSDSDKQKQLIEEQIQVCKIELVELQKTCCLNKRGEKMTGLIEEVERLGRDQLALETMAPDDAAAFIVQLEAVGAKLGTLYATCCTPTREPIYAAMFKALSKIHLRLLRLQHGR
;
A
#
# COMPACT_ATOMS: atom_id res chain seq x y z
N MET A 1 17.86 -2.28 18.27
CA MET A 1 16.70 -1.95 17.40
C MET A 1 15.46 -2.32 18.18
N SER A 2 14.57 -1.37 18.45
CA SER A 2 13.33 -1.64 19.19
C SER A 2 12.36 -2.46 18.32
N ASP A 3 11.36 -3.13 18.92
CA ASP A 3 10.36 -3.85 18.11
C ASP A 3 9.59 -2.89 17.19
N SER A 4 9.29 -1.68 17.70
CA SER A 4 8.68 -0.60 16.93
C SER A 4 9.49 -0.22 15.69
N ASP A 5 10.82 -0.04 15.82
CA ASP A 5 11.71 0.25 14.68
C ASP A 5 11.67 -0.88 13.63
N LYS A 6 11.61 -2.12 14.10
CA LYS A 6 11.48 -3.29 13.22
C LYS A 6 10.13 -3.30 12.48
N GLN A 7 9.02 -2.97 13.15
CA GLN A 7 7.72 -2.88 12.49
C GLN A 7 7.72 -1.78 11.43
N LYS A 8 8.31 -0.61 11.73
CA LYS A 8 8.44 0.53 10.80
C LYS A 8 9.24 0.15 9.56
N GLN A 9 10.43 -0.41 9.72
CA GLN A 9 11.25 -0.89 8.60
C GLN A 9 10.47 -1.89 7.72
N LEU A 10 9.79 -2.84 8.35
CA LEU A 10 9.01 -3.83 7.64
C LEU A 10 7.79 -3.24 6.91
N ILE A 11 7.19 -2.15 7.42
CA ILE A 11 6.13 -1.40 6.73
C ILE A 11 6.71 -0.75 5.46
N GLU A 12 7.85 -0.07 5.59
CA GLU A 12 8.52 0.59 4.46
C GLU A 12 8.85 -0.39 3.33
N GLU A 13 9.39 -1.56 3.68
CA GLU A 13 9.67 -2.62 2.70
C GLU A 13 8.43 -3.02 1.90
N GLN A 14 7.26 -3.12 2.56
CA GLN A 14 6.03 -3.48 1.84
C GLN A 14 5.44 -2.31 1.05
N ILE A 15 5.65 -1.07 1.48
CA ILE A 15 5.30 0.10 0.67
C ILE A 15 6.13 0.09 -0.62
N GLN A 16 7.41 -0.26 -0.54
CA GLN A 16 8.26 -0.40 -1.74
C GLN A 16 7.79 -1.55 -2.64
N VAL A 17 7.36 -2.68 -2.08
CA VAL A 17 6.71 -3.74 -2.87
C VAL A 17 5.48 -3.20 -3.60
N CYS A 18 4.58 -2.49 -2.91
CA CYS A 18 3.41 -1.86 -3.55
C CYS A 18 3.80 -0.92 -4.69
N LYS A 19 4.85 -0.10 -4.52
CA LYS A 19 5.34 0.81 -5.58
C LYS A 19 5.86 0.04 -6.80
N ILE A 20 6.66 -1.01 -6.59
CA ILE A 20 7.22 -1.83 -7.66
C ILE A 20 6.10 -2.54 -8.44
N GLU A 21 5.19 -3.21 -7.73
CA GLU A 21 4.07 -3.92 -8.34
C GLU A 21 3.12 -2.96 -9.06
N LEU A 22 2.93 -1.75 -8.56
CA LEU A 22 2.12 -0.74 -9.23
C LEU A 22 2.76 -0.23 -10.52
N VAL A 23 4.09 -0.08 -10.56
CA VAL A 23 4.81 0.23 -11.79
C VAL A 23 4.63 -0.90 -12.81
N GLU A 24 4.69 -2.16 -12.37
CA GLU A 24 4.48 -3.31 -13.24
C GLU A 24 3.02 -3.42 -13.71
N LEU A 25 2.08 -3.15 -12.82
CA LEU A 25 0.66 -3.04 -13.15
C LEU A 25 0.44 -1.98 -14.22
N GLN A 26 1.06 -0.80 -14.08
CA GLN A 26 0.96 0.29 -15.05
C GLN A 26 1.46 -0.14 -16.43
N LYS A 27 2.65 -0.75 -16.51
CA LYS A 27 3.22 -1.21 -17.80
C LYS A 27 2.33 -2.24 -18.50
N THR A 28 1.76 -3.15 -17.72
CA THR A 28 0.95 -4.24 -18.25
C THR A 28 -0.50 -3.83 -18.48
N CYS A 29 -0.97 -2.69 -17.96
CA CYS A 29 -2.37 -2.26 -17.98
C CYS A 29 -2.87 -1.90 -19.40
N CYS A 30 -4.06 -2.39 -19.76
CA CYS A 30 -4.75 -2.01 -20.99
C CYS A 30 -5.34 -0.58 -20.93
N LEU A 31 -5.49 -0.01 -19.73
CA LEU A 31 -5.94 1.37 -19.47
C LEU A 31 -4.76 2.33 -19.18
N ASN A 32 -3.61 2.01 -19.76
CA ASN A 32 -2.29 2.65 -19.58
C ASN A 32 -2.33 4.17 -19.30
N LYS A 33 -1.58 4.63 -18.27
CA LYS A 33 -1.31 6.02 -17.81
C LYS A 33 -2.45 7.05 -17.71
N ARG A 34 -3.63 6.82 -18.29
CA ARG A 34 -4.71 7.82 -18.47
C ARG A 34 -6.03 7.46 -17.81
N GLY A 35 -6.21 6.22 -17.36
CA GLY A 35 -7.41 5.86 -16.61
C GLY A 35 -7.40 6.56 -15.25
N GLU A 36 -8.40 7.41 -14.98
CA GLU A 36 -8.55 8.16 -13.71
C GLU A 36 -8.38 7.25 -12.48
N LYS A 37 -8.90 6.03 -12.55
CA LYS A 37 -8.76 5.00 -11.50
C LYS A 37 -7.30 4.56 -11.27
N MET A 38 -6.50 4.45 -12.32
CA MET A 38 -5.08 4.05 -12.23
C MET A 38 -4.23 5.21 -11.69
N THR A 39 -4.42 6.42 -12.21
CA THR A 39 -3.74 7.62 -11.70
C THR A 39 -4.05 7.84 -10.22
N GLY A 40 -5.33 7.73 -9.85
CA GLY A 40 -5.75 7.87 -8.46
C GLY A 40 -5.26 6.76 -7.53
N LEU A 41 -4.87 5.58 -8.04
CA LEU A 41 -4.20 4.56 -7.23
C LEU A 41 -2.70 4.88 -7.06
N ILE A 42 -2.04 5.36 -8.12
CA ILE A 42 -0.64 5.77 -8.09
C ILE A 42 -0.42 6.87 -7.05
N GLU A 43 -1.24 7.92 -7.08
CA GLU A 43 -1.11 9.04 -6.15
C GLU A 43 -1.25 8.63 -4.68
N GLU A 44 -2.12 7.66 -4.37
CA GLU A 44 -2.31 7.17 -3.01
C GLU A 44 -1.14 6.29 -2.55
N VAL A 45 -0.64 5.38 -3.39
CA VAL A 45 0.52 4.55 -3.05
C VAL A 45 1.78 5.41 -2.89
N GLU A 46 1.94 6.44 -3.71
CA GLU A 46 3.00 7.42 -3.53
C GLU A 46 2.85 8.21 -2.23
N ARG A 47 1.62 8.57 -1.84
CA ARG A 47 1.35 9.26 -0.57
C ARG A 47 1.74 8.40 0.62
N LEU A 48 1.36 7.11 0.63
CA LEU A 48 1.82 6.15 1.65
C LEU A 48 3.34 6.14 1.78
N GLY A 49 4.06 6.28 0.66
CA GLY A 49 5.52 6.32 0.64
C GLY A 49 6.16 7.67 0.90
N ARG A 50 5.41 8.78 0.88
CA ARG A 50 5.88 10.12 1.30
C ARG A 50 5.74 10.31 2.80
N ASP A 51 4.78 9.60 3.41
CA ASP A 51 4.56 9.54 4.85
C ASP A 51 5.62 8.69 5.59
N GLN A 52 6.76 8.39 4.94
CA GLN A 52 7.90 7.67 5.52
C GLN A 52 8.51 8.43 6.72
N LEU A 53 8.55 9.76 6.65
CA LEU A 53 8.96 10.61 7.78
C LEU A 53 7.94 10.57 8.94
N ALA A 54 6.65 10.39 8.62
CA ALA A 54 5.60 10.23 9.62
C ALA A 54 5.64 8.82 10.26
N LEU A 55 6.14 7.80 9.55
CA LEU A 55 6.41 6.46 10.10
C LEU A 55 7.54 6.48 11.14
N GLU A 56 8.63 7.22 10.88
CA GLU A 56 9.75 7.36 11.82
C GLU A 56 9.31 7.96 13.16
N THR A 57 8.45 8.98 13.13
CA THR A 57 7.94 9.69 14.32
C THR A 57 6.58 9.18 14.81
N MET A 58 6.02 8.14 14.18
CA MET A 58 4.64 7.68 14.38
C MET A 58 4.33 7.36 15.84
N ALA A 59 3.37 8.09 16.42
CA ALA A 59 2.72 7.75 17.67
C ALA A 59 1.58 6.74 17.43
N PRO A 60 1.05 6.07 18.49
CA PRO A 60 -0.05 5.11 18.34
C PRO A 60 -1.29 5.68 17.63
N ASP A 61 -1.63 6.95 17.87
CA ASP A 61 -2.77 7.62 17.22
C ASP A 61 -2.54 7.88 15.72
N ASP A 62 -1.28 8.08 15.31
CA ASP A 62 -0.90 8.25 13.90
C ASP A 62 -1.02 6.93 13.12
N ALA A 63 -0.83 5.78 13.80
CA ALA A 63 -1.02 4.47 13.18
C ALA A 63 -2.47 4.24 12.74
N ALA A 64 -3.45 4.73 13.51
CA ALA A 64 -4.86 4.65 13.15
C ALA A 64 -5.19 5.49 11.90
N ALA A 65 -4.64 6.70 11.80
CA ALA A 65 -4.79 7.53 10.60
C ALA A 65 -4.14 6.86 9.37
N PHE A 66 -2.98 6.23 9.55
CA PHE A 66 -2.31 5.50 8.48
C PHE A 66 -3.12 4.28 8.00
N ILE A 67 -3.79 3.57 8.92
CA ILE A 67 -4.70 2.47 8.58
C ILE A 67 -5.81 2.95 7.63
N VAL A 68 -6.43 4.11 7.92
CA VAL A 68 -7.48 4.68 7.05
C VAL A 68 -6.95 4.97 5.64
N GLN A 69 -5.73 5.52 5.53
CA GLN A 69 -5.10 5.74 4.22
C GLN A 69 -4.87 4.42 3.48
N LEU A 70 -4.37 3.40 4.18
CA LEU A 70 -4.11 2.07 3.63
C LEU A 70 -5.38 1.39 3.11
N GLU A 71 -6.49 1.53 3.84
CA GLU A 71 -7.81 1.02 3.44
C GLU A 71 -8.32 1.70 2.17
N ALA A 72 -8.13 3.02 2.04
CA ALA A 72 -8.47 3.75 0.81
C ALA A 72 -7.68 3.23 -0.41
N VAL A 73 -6.39 2.91 -0.23
CA VAL A 73 -5.56 2.29 -1.28
C VAL A 73 -6.11 0.91 -1.65
N GLY A 74 -6.42 0.08 -0.65
CA GLY A 74 -7.01 -1.24 -0.84
C GLY A 74 -8.35 -1.19 -1.60
N ALA A 75 -9.21 -0.22 -1.28
CA ALA A 75 -10.49 -0.04 -1.96
C ALA A 75 -10.33 0.35 -3.45
N LYS A 76 -9.40 1.26 -3.76
CA LYS A 76 -9.09 1.63 -5.15
C LYS A 76 -8.48 0.46 -5.92
N LEU A 77 -7.59 -0.31 -5.28
CA LEU A 77 -7.00 -1.52 -5.86
C LEU A 77 -8.08 -2.58 -6.15
N GLY A 78 -9.02 -2.81 -5.23
CA GLY A 78 -10.15 -3.72 -5.41
C GLY A 78 -11.08 -3.31 -6.55
N THR A 79 -11.36 -2.01 -6.66
CA THR A 79 -12.13 -1.45 -7.79
C THR A 79 -11.43 -1.71 -9.13
N LEU A 80 -10.11 -1.52 -9.18
CA LEU A 80 -9.33 -1.82 -10.38
C LEU A 80 -9.31 -3.31 -10.70
N TYR A 81 -9.09 -4.18 -9.70
CA TYR A 81 -9.13 -5.63 -9.89
C TYR A 81 -10.47 -6.10 -10.46
N ALA A 82 -11.58 -5.60 -9.93
CA ALA A 82 -12.92 -5.97 -10.38
C ALA A 82 -13.28 -5.45 -11.80
N THR A 83 -12.60 -4.41 -12.30
CA THR A 83 -12.95 -3.74 -13.56
C THR A 83 -11.88 -3.84 -14.65
N CYS A 84 -10.78 -4.55 -14.40
CA CYS A 84 -9.64 -4.67 -15.31
C CYS A 84 -9.50 -6.10 -15.86
N CYS A 85 -8.82 -6.27 -16.99
CA CYS A 85 -8.53 -7.59 -17.56
C CYS A 85 -7.60 -8.37 -16.60
N THR A 86 -8.13 -9.47 -16.07
CA THR A 86 -7.64 -10.18 -14.87
C THR A 86 -6.59 -11.27 -15.09
N PRO A 87 -6.64 -12.14 -16.12
CA PRO A 87 -5.85 -13.39 -16.09
C PRO A 87 -4.34 -13.21 -16.01
N THR A 88 -3.80 -12.19 -16.69
CA THR A 88 -2.35 -11.91 -16.73
C THR A 88 -1.86 -11.01 -15.59
N ARG A 89 -2.76 -10.29 -14.91
CA ARG A 89 -2.39 -9.27 -13.90
C ARG A 89 -2.80 -9.65 -12.48
N GLU A 90 -3.59 -10.69 -12.33
CA GLU A 90 -4.00 -11.24 -11.04
C GLU A 90 -2.83 -11.49 -10.08
N PRO A 91 -1.66 -12.00 -10.52
CA PRO A 91 -0.50 -12.13 -9.64
C PRO A 91 -0.02 -10.79 -9.06
N ILE A 92 -0.07 -9.71 -9.86
CA ILE A 92 0.35 -8.36 -9.45
C ILE A 92 -0.64 -7.80 -8.41
N TYR A 93 -1.94 -7.92 -8.66
CA TYR A 93 -2.97 -7.53 -7.69
C TYR A 93 -2.84 -8.31 -6.38
N ALA A 94 -2.64 -9.63 -6.44
CA ALA A 94 -2.44 -10.47 -5.27
C ALA A 94 -1.20 -10.07 -4.46
N ALA A 95 -0.09 -9.75 -5.13
CA ALA A 95 1.13 -9.27 -4.49
C ALA A 95 0.89 -7.94 -3.74
N MET A 96 0.20 -6.99 -4.37
CA MET A 96 -0.16 -5.72 -3.73
C MET A 96 -1.11 -5.92 -2.54
N PHE A 97 -2.18 -6.72 -2.66
CA PHE A 97 -3.08 -7.01 -1.53
C PHE A 97 -2.34 -7.67 -0.36
N LYS A 98 -1.42 -8.58 -0.65
CA LYS A 98 -0.58 -9.23 0.38
C LYS A 98 0.34 -8.21 1.07
N ALA A 99 0.94 -7.29 0.33
CA ALA A 99 1.76 -6.22 0.90
C ALA A 99 0.93 -5.27 1.77
N LEU A 100 -0.23 -4.82 1.29
CA LEU A 100 -1.17 -3.99 2.08
C LEU A 100 -1.60 -4.69 3.37
N SER A 101 -1.97 -5.98 3.30
CA SER A 101 -2.38 -6.76 4.48
C SER A 101 -1.25 -6.85 5.52
N LYS A 102 0.00 -7.02 5.08
CA LYS A 102 1.16 -7.03 5.97
C LYS A 102 1.42 -5.66 6.60
N ILE A 103 1.21 -4.56 5.88
CA ILE A 103 1.31 -3.20 6.44
C ILE A 103 0.25 -3.02 7.53
N HIS A 104 -1.00 -3.38 7.23
CA HIS A 104 -2.12 -3.27 8.16
C HIS A 104 -1.86 -4.00 9.48
N LEU A 105 -1.42 -5.27 9.41
CA LEU A 105 -1.10 -6.07 10.60
C LEU A 105 0.00 -5.45 11.47
N ARG A 106 0.95 -4.75 10.86
CA ARG A 106 2.07 -4.12 11.59
C ARG A 106 1.67 -2.79 12.19
N LEU A 107 0.82 -2.01 11.52
CA LEU A 107 0.22 -0.81 12.08
C LEU A 107 -0.62 -1.13 13.32
N LEU A 108 -1.40 -2.21 13.28
CA LEU A 108 -2.14 -2.69 14.47
C LEU A 108 -1.20 -3.05 15.63
N ARG A 109 -0.03 -3.65 15.34
CA ARG A 109 0.98 -3.94 16.38
C ARG A 109 1.55 -2.65 16.98
N LEU A 110 1.90 -1.68 16.15
CA LEU A 110 2.37 -0.36 16.59
C LEU A 110 1.31 0.36 17.43
N GLN A 111 0.05 0.36 17.00
CA GLN A 111 -1.07 0.98 17.71
C GLN A 111 -1.27 0.39 19.12
N HIS A 112 -1.02 -0.91 19.29
CA HIS A 112 -1.18 -1.62 20.56
C HIS A 112 0.13 -1.80 21.34
N GLY A 113 1.24 -1.20 20.89
CA GLY A 113 2.54 -1.26 21.55
C GLY A 113 3.15 -2.67 21.61
N ARG A 114 2.90 -3.51 20.61
CA ARG A 114 3.37 -4.90 20.53
C ARG A 114 4.40 -5.15 19.46
#